data_AF-A0A1W2CBL3-F1
#
_entry.id   AF-A0A1W2CBL3-F1
#
_cell.length_a   1.000
_cell.length_b   1.000
_cell.length_c   1.000
_cell.angle_alpha   90.00
_cell.angle_beta   90.00
_cell.angle_gamma   90.00
#
_symmetry.space_group_name_H-M   'P 1'
#
loop_
_entity.id
_entity.type
_entity.pdbx_description
1 polymer ?
#
loop_
_entity_poly.entity_id
_entity_poly.type
_entity_poly.pdbx_seq_one_letter_code
_entity_poly.pdbx_strand_id
1 'polypeptide(L)'
;MLFDVWFDVPLRATRDIDLLGFQLPEAAYLIQTFKELCELELRNGTRFDGDSIRAEEIRKEANYTGMRINLVANLDSARSTVQVDVGYGDAVIPALELVDYPVLLNEYPSPN
;
A
#
# COMPACT_ATOMS: atom_id res chain seq x y z
N MET A 1 3.59 9.37 4.57
CA MET A 1 3.35 8.69 3.26
C MET A 1 3.62 9.70 2.15
N LEU A 2 4.04 9.28 0.94
CA LEU A 2 4.69 10.02 -0.19
C LEU A 2 4.74 11.57 -0.22
N PHE A 3 3.75 12.28 0.31
CA PHE A 3 3.84 13.70 0.63
C PHE A 3 5.12 14.08 1.40
N ASP A 4 5.59 13.26 2.35
CA ASP A 4 6.85 13.54 3.08
C ASP A 4 8.10 13.48 2.17
N VAL A 5 7.99 12.82 1.02
CA VAL A 5 9.05 12.73 0.00
C VAL A 5 8.92 13.86 -1.01
N TRP A 6 7.69 14.26 -1.34
CA TRP A 6 7.41 15.23 -2.40
C TRP A 6 7.37 16.68 -1.92
N PHE A 7 7.09 16.93 -0.64
CA PHE A 7 6.88 18.28 -0.12
C PHE A 7 7.49 18.47 1.28
N ASP A 8 8.14 19.61 1.48
CA ASP A 8 8.70 20.02 2.77
C ASP A 8 7.69 20.68 3.73
N VAL A 9 6.38 20.42 3.54
CA VAL A 9 5.30 21.00 4.37
C VAL A 9 4.55 19.90 5.11
N PRO A 10 4.22 20.11 6.40
CA PRO A 10 3.49 19.12 7.18
C PRO A 10 2.07 18.98 6.63
N LEU A 11 1.85 17.88 5.92
CA LEU A 11 0.55 17.49 5.38
C LEU A 11 -0.09 16.44 6.30
N ARG A 12 -1.42 16.32 6.21
CA ARG A 12 -2.16 15.30 6.96
C ARG A 12 -1.62 13.92 6.59
N ALA A 13 -1.29 13.11 7.59
CA ALA A 13 -0.94 11.72 7.38
C ALA A 13 -2.05 10.98 6.62
N THR A 14 -1.70 10.34 5.50
CA THR A 14 -2.59 9.43 4.77
C THR A 14 -2.51 8.03 5.39
N ARG A 15 -3.58 7.26 5.25
CA ARG A 15 -3.71 5.91 5.83
C ARG A 15 -3.67 4.80 4.78
N ASP A 16 -3.85 5.19 3.54
CA ASP A 16 -4.12 4.38 2.36
C ASP A 16 -2.96 4.49 1.37
N ILE A 17 -2.63 3.35 0.75
CA ILE A 17 -1.62 3.24 -0.30
C ILE A 17 -2.35 3.23 -1.64
N ASP A 18 -2.02 4.16 -2.53
CA ASP A 18 -2.51 4.14 -3.92
C ASP A 18 -1.49 3.44 -4.84
N LEU A 19 -1.96 2.49 -5.64
CA LEU A 19 -1.16 1.78 -6.64
C LEU A 19 -1.82 1.89 -8.03
N LEU A 20 -1.00 1.85 -9.08
CA LEU A 20 -1.47 1.70 -10.45
C LEU A 20 -1.43 0.21 -10.86
N GLY A 21 -2.58 -0.32 -11.27
CA GLY A 21 -2.71 -1.64 -11.89
C GLY A 21 -2.61 -1.57 -13.41
N PHE A 22 -1.86 -2.51 -13.99
CA PHE A 22 -1.66 -2.63 -15.45
C PHE A 22 -2.46 -3.77 -16.10
N GLN A 23 -2.90 -4.74 -15.29
CA GLN A 23 -3.67 -5.91 -15.74
C GLN A 23 -5.17 -5.68 -15.52
N LEU A 24 -6.00 -6.71 -15.79
CA LEU A 24 -7.43 -6.62 -15.47
C LEU A 24 -7.65 -6.54 -13.95
N PRO A 25 -8.65 -5.79 -13.48
CA PRO A 25 -9.00 -5.65 -12.07
C PRO A 25 -9.70 -6.90 -11.53
N GLU A 26 -8.96 -8.00 -11.38
CA GLU A 26 -9.49 -9.26 -10.87
C GLU A 26 -9.20 -9.42 -9.37
N ALA A 27 -10.26 -9.51 -8.57
CA ALA A 27 -10.15 -9.65 -7.11
C ALA A 27 -9.34 -10.87 -6.68
N ALA A 28 -9.55 -12.03 -7.33
CA ALA A 28 -8.83 -13.26 -7.02
C ALA A 28 -7.32 -13.13 -7.26
N TYR A 29 -6.94 -12.49 -8.37
CA TYR A 29 -5.55 -12.21 -8.69
C TYR A 29 -4.91 -11.29 -7.63
N LEU A 30 -5.56 -10.18 -7.28
CA LEU A 30 -5.04 -9.25 -6.27
C LEU A 30 -4.93 -9.90 -4.89
N ILE A 31 -5.91 -10.71 -4.49
CA ILE A 31 -5.85 -11.45 -3.22
C ILE A 31 -4.63 -12.38 -3.21
N GLN A 32 -4.40 -13.13 -4.29
CA GLN A 32 -3.28 -14.04 -4.38
C GLN A 32 -1.93 -13.30 -4.36
N THR A 33 -1.79 -12.24 -5.13
CA THR A 33 -0.59 -11.39 -5.13
C THR A 33 -0.29 -10.83 -3.74
N PHE A 34 -1.31 -10.33 -3.03
CA PHE A 34 -1.11 -9.81 -1.67
C PHE A 34 -0.80 -10.89 -0.64
N LYS A 35 -1.31 -12.13 -0.82
CA LYS A 35 -0.90 -13.27 0.01
C LYS A 35 0.58 -13.57 -0.14
N GLU A 36 1.07 -13.62 -1.37
CA GLU A 36 2.49 -13.82 -1.67
C GLU A 36 3.35 -12.71 -1.04
N LEU A 37 2.89 -11.46 -1.06
CA LEU A 37 3.56 -10.35 -0.36
C LEU A 37 3.57 -10.53 1.17
N CYS A 38 2.50 -11.07 1.75
CA CYS A 38 2.42 -11.31 3.19
C CYS A 38 3.34 -12.46 3.66
N GLU A 39 3.73 -13.36 2.76
CA GLU A 39 4.65 -14.47 3.03
C GLU A 39 6.12 -14.04 3.04
N LEU A 40 6.43 -12.81 2.59
CA LEU A 40 7.79 -12.28 2.63
C LEU A 40 8.26 -12.10 4.08
N GLU A 41 9.27 -12.88 4.48
CA GLU A 41 9.89 -12.76 5.80
C GLU A 41 10.78 -11.52 5.89
N LEU A 42 10.21 -10.42 6.40
CA LEU A 42 10.95 -9.20 6.70
C LEU A 42 11.29 -9.14 8.19
N ARG A 43 12.55 -8.84 8.53
CA ARG A 43 13.02 -8.73 9.92
C ARG A 43 12.71 -7.35 10.51
N ASN A 44 11.48 -6.87 10.35
CA ASN A 44 11.05 -5.52 10.72
C ASN A 44 9.97 -5.49 11.83
N GLY A 45 9.65 -6.65 12.41
CA GLY A 45 8.69 -6.77 13.53
C GLY A 45 7.21 -6.62 13.12
N THR A 46 6.92 -6.41 11.83
CA THR A 46 5.56 -6.32 11.31
C THR A 46 5.16 -7.66 10.70
N ARG A 47 3.97 -8.16 11.07
CA ARG A 47 3.36 -9.37 10.49
C ARG A 47 2.06 -9.00 9.80
N PHE A 48 1.97 -9.31 8.51
CA PHE A 48 0.73 -9.18 7.74
C PHE A 48 -0.07 -10.49 7.80
N ASP A 49 -1.37 -10.38 8.01
CA ASP A 49 -2.29 -11.51 8.07
C ASP A 49 -2.91 -11.75 6.68
N GLY A 50 -2.36 -12.73 5.95
CA GLY A 50 -2.83 -13.08 4.61
C GLY A 50 -4.26 -13.63 4.55
N ASP A 51 -4.78 -14.18 5.66
CA ASP A 51 -6.15 -14.68 5.72
C ASP A 51 -7.18 -13.56 5.91
N SER A 52 -6.71 -12.39 6.35
CA SER A 52 -7.55 -11.19 6.50
C SER A 52 -7.79 -10.42 5.21
N ILE A 53 -7.09 -10.78 4.11
CA ILE A 53 -7.13 -10.02 2.85
C ILE A 53 -8.55 -10.04 2.28
N ARG A 54 -9.07 -8.85 1.98
CA ARG A 54 -10.34 -8.63 1.28
C ARG A 54 -10.11 -7.69 0.11
N ALA A 55 -10.62 -8.05 -1.07
CA ALA A 55 -10.61 -7.19 -2.25
C ALA A 55 -12.04 -6.87 -2.68
N GLU A 56 -12.34 -5.60 -2.90
CA GLU A 56 -13.65 -5.10 -3.32
C GLU A 56 -13.53 -4.12 -4.48
N GLU A 57 -14.48 -4.18 -5.41
CA GLU A 57 -14.55 -3.21 -6.50
C GLU A 57 -14.93 -1.83 -5.93
N ILE A 58 -14.17 -0.81 -6.30
CA ILE A 58 -14.48 0.58 -6.02
C ILE A 58 -14.66 1.34 -7.33
N ARG A 59 -15.63 2.27 -7.37
CA ARG A 59 -15.86 3.13 -8.52
C ARG A 59 -15.44 4.56 -8.17
N LYS A 60 -14.50 5.11 -8.93
CA LYS A 60 -14.26 6.56 -8.93
C LYS A 60 -15.30 7.22 -9.85
N GLU A 61 -15.65 8.47 -9.56
CA GLU A 61 -16.71 9.24 -10.23
C GLU A 61 -16.54 9.38 -11.76
N ALA A 62 -15.38 9.01 -12.30
CA ALA A 62 -14.97 9.17 -13.70
C ALA A 62 -14.89 7.86 -14.53
N ASN A 63 -15.73 6.86 -14.29
CA ASN A 63 -15.84 5.60 -15.08
C ASN A 63 -14.66 4.62 -15.01
N TYR A 64 -13.72 4.78 -14.07
CA TYR A 64 -12.64 3.80 -13.87
C TYR A 64 -13.02 2.82 -12.76
N THR A 65 -12.86 1.53 -13.07
CA THR A 65 -12.98 0.44 -12.10
C THR A 65 -11.67 0.37 -11.32
N GLY A 66 -11.74 0.56 -10.01
CA GLY A 66 -10.63 0.33 -9.10
C GLY A 66 -10.89 -0.87 -8.21
N MET A 67 -9.85 -1.32 -7.51
CA MET A 67 -9.96 -2.37 -6.50
C MET A 67 -9.40 -1.86 -5.18
N ARG A 68 -10.18 -1.94 -4.12
CA ARG A 68 -9.69 -1.70 -2.76
C ARG A 68 -9.33 -3.01 -2.11
N ILE A 69 -8.17 -3.05 -1.48
CA ILE A 69 -7.65 -4.18 -0.72
C ILE A 69 -7.52 -3.74 0.73
N ASN A 70 -8.08 -4.54 1.65
CA ASN A 70 -7.90 -4.37 3.07
C ASN A 70 -7.23 -5.61 3.66
N LEU A 71 -6.27 -5.41 4.55
CA LEU A 71 -5.63 -6.47 5.33
C LEU A 71 -5.22 -5.99 6.71
N VAL A 72 -4.99 -6.93 7.63
CA VAL A 72 -4.53 -6.66 8.98
C VAL A 72 -3.01 -6.77 9.02
N ALA A 73 -2.36 -5.79 9.63
CA ALA A 73 -0.96 -5.82 10.02
C ALA A 73 -0.84 -5.75 11.54
N ASN A 74 0.10 -6.50 12.10
CA ASN A 74 0.41 -6.50 13.52
C ASN A 74 1.86 -6.08 13.72
N LEU A 75 2.08 -5.09 14.60
CA LEU A 75 3.39 -4.69 15.09
C LEU A 75 3.43 -4.99 16.58
N ASP A 76 4.11 -6.07 16.95
CA ASP A 76 4.03 -6.65 18.29
C ASP A 76 2.56 -6.85 18.73
N SER A 77 2.09 -6.22 19.82
CA SER A 77 0.69 -6.28 20.25
C SER A 77 -0.24 -5.28 19.57
N ALA A 78 0.28 -4.37 18.74
CA ALA A 78 -0.51 -3.34 18.07
C ALA A 78 -1.09 -3.90 16.76
N ARG A 79 -2.42 -3.77 16.60
CA ARG A 79 -3.14 -4.17 15.38
C ARG A 79 -3.52 -2.93 14.57
N SER A 80 -3.23 -2.96 13.27
CA SER A 80 -3.59 -1.91 12.32
C SER A 80 -4.26 -2.52 11.07
N THR A 81 -5.16 -1.76 10.46
CA THR A 81 -5.70 -2.09 9.13
C THR A 81 -4.89 -1.35 8.09
N VAL A 82 -4.41 -2.08 7.09
CA VAL A 82 -3.78 -1.53 5.89
C VAL A 82 -4.82 -1.50 4.79
N GLN A 83 -4.94 -0.35 4.13
CA GLN A 83 -5.80 -0.15 2.97
C GLN A 83 -4.92 0.16 1.77
N VAL A 84 -5.19 -0.51 0.66
CA VAL A 84 -4.53 -0.28 -0.63
C VAL A 84 -5.59 -0.10 -1.71
N ASP A 85 -5.55 1.01 -2.42
CA ASP A 85 -6.44 1.30 -3.53
C ASP A 85 -5.65 1.14 -4.84
N VAL A 86 -6.12 0.24 -5.72
CA VAL A 86 -5.53 -0.01 -7.04
C VAL A 86 -6.40 0.65 -8.09
N GLY A 87 -5.89 1.72 -8.70
CA GLY A 87 -6.48 2.38 -9.86
C GLY A 87 -6.03 1.74 -11.17
N TYR A 88 -6.85 1.81 -12.22
CA TYR A 88 -6.55 1.25 -13.53
C TYR A 88 -6.82 2.27 -14.63
N GLY A 89 -5.93 2.34 -15.62
CA GLY A 89 -6.09 3.20 -16.79
C GLY A 89 -5.62 4.65 -16.60
N ASP A 90 -5.02 4.98 -15.46
CA ASP A 90 -4.43 6.29 -15.22
C ASP A 90 -3.06 6.42 -15.93
N ALA A 91 -2.80 7.60 -16.51
CA ALA A 91 -1.48 7.94 -17.03
C ALA A 91 -0.60 8.46 -15.88
N VAL A 92 0.59 7.88 -15.70
CA VAL A 92 1.57 8.32 -14.70
C VAL A 92 2.64 9.14 -15.42
N ILE A 93 2.71 10.43 -15.07
CA ILE A 93 3.68 11.40 -15.61
C ILE A 93 4.18 12.26 -14.45
N PRO A 94 5.49 12.35 -14.18
CA PRO A 94 6.62 11.68 -14.85
C PRO A 94 6.62 10.16 -14.63
N ALA A 95 7.57 9.45 -15.25
CA ALA A 95 7.70 8.01 -15.07
C ALA A 95 7.98 7.63 -13.59
N LEU A 96 7.77 6.36 -13.24
CA LEU A 96 8.05 5.83 -11.91
C LEU A 96 9.51 6.10 -11.49
N GLU A 97 9.69 6.65 -10.31
CA GLU A 97 10.99 6.91 -9.70
C GLU A 97 11.15 6.08 -8.43
N LEU A 98 12.33 5.50 -8.24
CA LEU A 98 12.71 4.86 -6.98
C LEU A 98 13.15 5.94 -6.00
N VAL A 99 12.67 5.85 -4.76
CA VAL A 99 12.98 6.81 -3.72
C VAL A 99 13.21 6.14 -2.37
N ASP A 100 14.19 6.64 -1.63
CA ASP A 100 14.41 6.26 -0.25
C ASP A 100 13.41 7.00 0.64
N TYR A 101 12.58 6.22 1.33
CA TYR A 101 11.56 6.79 2.21
C TYR A 101 12.18 7.20 3.57
N PRO A 102 11.94 8.43 4.07
CA PRO A 102 12.54 8.87 5.31
C PRO A 102 12.03 8.08 6.53
N VAL A 103 12.92 7.82 7.49
CA VAL A 103 12.54 7.22 8.78
C VAL A 103 11.93 8.28 9.69
N LEU A 104 10.98 7.87 10.53
CA LEU A 104 10.39 8.77 11.53
C LEU A 104 11.34 9.01 12.71
N LEU A 105 12.15 8.00 13.07
CA LEU A 105 13.06 8.03 14.21
C LEU A 105 14.51 8.01 13.73
N ASN A 106 15.10 9.18 13.57
CA ASN A 106 16.46 9.37 13.02
C ASN A 106 17.57 8.74 13.88
N GLU A 107 17.26 8.35 15.11
CA GLU A 107 18.20 7.77 16.08
C GLU A 107 18.42 6.26 15.85
N TYR A 108 17.61 5.63 15.01
CA TYR A 108 17.64 4.19 14.72
C TYR A 108 18.02 3.92 13.27
N PRO A 109 18.64 2.76 12.97
CA PRO A 109 18.90 2.38 11.59
C PRO A 109 17.60 2.23 10.80
N SER A 110 17.66 2.52 9.50
CA SER A 110 16.55 2.26 8.60
C SER A 110 16.12 0.79 8.65
N PRO A 111 14.81 0.50 8.64
CA PRO A 111 14.32 -0.87 8.49
C PRO A 111 14.87 -1.50 7.21
N ASN A 112 15.27 -2.78 7.28
CA ASN A 112 15.68 -3.58 6.12
C ASN A 112 14.49 -4.33 5.53
#